data_AF-A0A3S0U8T3-F1
#
_entry.id   AF-A0A3S0U8T3-F1
#
_cell.length_a   1.000
_cell.length_b   1.000
_cell.length_c   1.000
_cell.angle_alpha   90.00
_cell.angle_beta   90.00
_cell.angle_gamma   90.00
#
_symmetry.space_group_name_H-M   'P 1'
#
loop_
_entity.id
_entity.type
_entity.pdbx_description
1 polymer ?
#
loop_
_entity_poly.entity_id
_entity_poly.type
_entity_poly.pdbx_seq_one_letter_code
_entity_poly.pdbx_strand_id
1 'polypeptide(L)' 'MNKEQKQYNRLVSKMRIIIENIFAILKKFKIITEKYRNRRKRFGLRFNLIASIYNLQLLYLT' A
#
# COMPACT_ATOMS: atom_id res chain seq x y z
N MET A 1 -28.42 -1.59 -8.88
CA MET A 1 -27.12 -2.31 -8.78
C MET A 1 -27.39 -3.77 -8.51
N ASN A 2 -26.98 -4.65 -9.43
CA ASN A 2 -27.20 -6.10 -9.33
C ASN A 2 -26.47 -6.69 -8.09
N LYS A 3 -26.94 -7.82 -7.55
CA LYS A 3 -26.33 -8.53 -6.41
C LYS A 3 -24.87 -8.87 -6.68
N GLU A 4 -24.56 -9.31 -7.89
CA GLU A 4 -23.19 -9.63 -8.33
C GLU A 4 -22.28 -8.40 -8.32
N GLN A 5 -22.76 -7.26 -8.84
CA GLN A 5 -22.04 -5.99 -8.81
C GLN A 5 -21.78 -5.52 -7.38
N LYS A 6 -22.76 -5.69 -6.46
CA LYS A 6 -22.58 -5.39 -5.03
C LYS A 6 -21.48 -6.24 -4.39
N GLN A 7 -21.44 -7.53 -4.72
CA GLN A 7 -20.45 -8.45 -4.19
C GLN A 7 -19.05 -8.13 -4.73
N TYR A 8 -18.93 -7.88 -6.02
CA TYR A 8 -17.69 -7.43 -6.65
C TYR A 8 -17.18 -6.11 -6.02
N ASN A 9 -18.04 -5.12 -5.87
CA ASN A 9 -17.67 -3.84 -5.25
C ASN A 9 -17.22 -4.01 -3.79
N ARG A 10 -17.80 -4.95 -3.03
CA ARG A 10 -17.32 -5.30 -1.69
C ARG A 10 -15.91 -5.88 -1.71
N LEU A 11 -15.60 -6.78 -2.64
CA LEU A 11 -14.26 -7.37 -2.77
C LEU A 11 -13.23 -6.31 -3.13
N VAL A 12 -13.53 -5.46 -4.11
CA VAL A 12 -12.67 -4.34 -4.52
C VAL A 12 -12.46 -3.35 -3.37
N SER A 13 -13.52 -3.01 -2.63
CA SER A 13 -13.43 -2.11 -1.48
C SER A 13 -12.53 -2.68 -0.38
N LYS A 14 -12.61 -3.98 -0.08
CA LYS A 14 -11.71 -4.65 0.86
C LYS A 14 -10.24 -4.54 0.43
N MET A 15 -9.96 -4.77 -0.86
CA MET A 15 -8.61 -4.62 -1.40
C MET A 15 -8.10 -3.18 -1.33
N ARG A 16 -8.96 -2.19 -1.59
CA ARG A 16 -8.60 -0.76 -1.50
C ARG A 16 -8.16 -0.36 -0.10
N ILE A 17 -8.82 -0.84 0.95
CA ILE A 17 -8.45 -0.51 2.34
C ILE A 17 -6.99 -0.89 2.62
N ILE A 18 -6.56 -2.09 2.20
CA ILE A 18 -5.17 -2.54 2.38
C ILE A 18 -4.20 -1.64 1.61
N ILE A 19 -4.54 -1.32 0.35
CA ILE A 19 -3.71 -0.46 -0.51
C ILE A 19 -3.61 0.96 0.06
N GLU A 20 -4.71 1.53 0.56
CA GLU A 20 -4.76 2.85 1.18
C GLU A 20 -3.88 2.94 2.42
N ASN A 21 -3.87 1.89 3.25
CA ASN A 21 -2.98 1.81 4.41
C ASN A 21 -1.50 1.76 4.01
N ILE A 22 -1.15 0.98 2.99
CA ILE A 22 0.21 0.95 2.43
C ILE A 22 0.60 2.35 1.94
N PHE A 23 -0.29 3.03 1.19
CA PHE A 23 -0.05 4.39 0.73
C PHE A 23 0.13 5.38 1.89
N ALA A 24 -0.65 5.28 2.95
CA ALA A 24 -0.49 6.13 4.13
C ALA A 24 0.91 6.00 4.74
N ILE A 25 1.44 4.77 4.81
CA ILE A 25 2.78 4.50 5.32
C ILE A 25 3.87 5.01 4.38
N LEU A 26 3.74 4.77 3.07
CA LEU A 26 4.67 5.29 2.07
C LEU A 26 4.72 6.83 2.09
N LYS A 27 3.60 7.49 2.37
CA LYS A 27 3.53 8.94 2.59
C LYS A 27 4.25 9.36 3.88
N LYS A 28 4.10 8.63 4.99
CA LYS A 28 4.86 8.89 6.23
C LYS A 28 6.37 8.84 6.02
N PHE A 29 6.86 7.91 5.21
CA PHE A 29 8.28 7.81 4.85
C PHE A 29 8.74 8.86 3.82
N LYS A 30 7.85 9.76 3.39
CA LYS A 30 8.11 10.78 2.35
C LYS A 30 8.66 10.22 1.04
N ILE A 31 8.37 8.95 0.75
CA ILE A 31 8.84 8.27 -0.47
C ILE A 31 8.09 8.76 -1.70
N ILE A 32 6.81 9.08 -1.54
CA ILE A 32 5.93 9.53 -2.65
C ILE A 32 5.40 10.95 -2.48
N THR A 33 5.50 11.57 -1.30
CA THR A 33 4.91 12.90 -1.03
C THR A 33 5.78 14.05 -1.50
N GLU A 34 7.10 13.88 -1.49
CA GLU A 34 8.06 14.90 -1.87
C GLU A 34 8.98 14.39 -2.98
N LYS A 35 9.69 15.30 -3.65
CA LYS A 35 10.71 14.92 -4.63
C LYS A 35 11.77 14.06 -3.94
N TYR A 36 11.81 12.78 -4.30
CA TYR A 36 12.77 11.84 -3.74
C TYR A 36 14.21 12.28 -4.08
N ARG A 37 14.94 12.81 -3.09
CA ARG A 37 16.27 13.42 -3.27
C ARG A 37 17.40 12.41 -3.43
N ASN A 38 17.23 11.19 -2.94
CA ASN A 38 18.26 10.16 -3.08
C ASN A 38 18.33 9.62 -4.51
N ARG A 39 19.54 9.21 -4.96
CA ARG A 39 19.73 8.56 -6.26
C ARG A 39 18.71 7.43 -6.43
N ARG A 40 17.82 7.56 -7.42
CA ARG A 40 16.68 6.66 -7.66
C ARG A 40 17.07 5.21 -7.97
N LYS A 41 18.37 4.92 -8.18
CA LYS A 41 18.91 3.57 -8.39
C LYS A 41 18.44 2.54 -7.35
N ARG A 42 18.17 2.95 -6.11
CA ARG A 42 17.64 2.07 -5.04
C ARG A 42 16.21 2.41 -4.60
N PHE A 43 15.47 3.22 -5.35
CA PHE A 43 14.10 3.61 -5.00
C PHE A 43 13.19 2.38 -4.89
N GLY A 44 13.20 1.51 -5.91
CA GLY A 44 12.40 0.29 -5.92
C GLY A 44 12.71 -0.62 -4.73
N LEU A 45 13.99 -0.78 -4.38
CA LEU A 45 14.38 -1.59 -3.21
C LEU A 45 13.82 -1.00 -1.90
N ARG A 46 13.96 0.31 -1.68
CA ARG A 46 13.46 0.96 -0.46
C ARG A 46 11.93 0.92 -0.38
N PHE A 47 11.26 1.13 -1.51
CA PHE A 47 9.81 0.99 -1.63
C PHE A 47 9.37 -0.43 -1.26
N ASN A 48 10.00 -1.44 -1.87
CA ASN A 48 9.68 -2.85 -1.65
C ASN A 48 9.93 -3.28 -0.20
N LEU A 49 11.02 -2.83 0.42
CA LEU A 49 11.32 -3.13 1.83
C LEU A 49 10.26 -2.56 2.76
N ILE A 50 9.85 -1.30 2.57
CA ILE A 50 8.83 -0.67 3.41
C ILE A 50 7.47 -1.36 3.23
N ALA A 51 7.09 -1.68 1.99
CA ALA A 51 5.88 -2.44 1.71
C ALA A 51 5.92 -3.84 2.34
N SER A 52 7.08 -4.53 2.26
CA SER A 52 7.26 -5.87 2.83
C SER A 52 7.17 -5.86 4.35
N ILE A 53 7.78 -4.87 5.03
CA ILE A 53 7.69 -4.72 6.49
C ILE A 53 6.23 -4.53 6.91
N TYR A 54 5.47 -3.70 6.19
CA TYR A 54 4.06 -3.50 6.52
C TYR A 54 3.20 -4.74 6.25
N ASN A 55 3.43 -5.45 5.14
CA ASN A 55 2.76 -6.71 4.86
C ASN A 55 3.06 -7.77 5.93
N LEU A 56 4.30 -7.83 6.41
CA LEU A 56 4.72 -8.70 7.50
C LEU A 56 4.00 -8.35 8.79
N GLN A 57 3.96 -7.04 9.13
CA GLN A 57 3.24 -6.54 10.29
C GLN A 57 1.74 -6.88 10.21
N LEU A 58 1.11 -6.72 9.05
CA LEU A 58 -0.29 -7.08 8.85
C LEU A 58 -0.48 -8.58 9.06
N LEU A 59 0.33 -9.43 8.42
CA LEU A 59 0.24 -10.89 8.52
C LEU A 59 0.37 -11.42 9.96
N TYR A 60 1.19 -10.79 10.80
CA TYR A 60 1.38 -11.23 12.19
C TYR A 60 0.43 -10.58 13.20
N LEU A 61 -0.27 -9.49 12.84
CA LEU A 61 -1.17 -8.75 13.74
C LEU A 61 -2.66 -8.93 13.41
N THR A 62 -3.01 -9.64 12.35
CA THR A 62 -4.39 -10.02 11.97
C THR A 62 -4.52 -11.51 11.82
#